data_AF-A0AAX6GGC5-F1
#
_entry.id   AF-A0AAX6GGC5-F1
#
_cell.length_a   1.000
_cell.length_b   1.000
_cell.length_c   1.000
_cell.angle_alpha   90.00
_cell.angle_beta   90.00
_cell.angle_gamma   90.00
#
_symmetry.space_group_name_H-M   'P 1'
#
loop_
_entity.id
_entity.type
_entity.pdbx_description
1 polymer ?
#
loop_
_entity_poly.entity_id
_entity_poly.type
_entity_poly.pdbx_seq_one_letter_code
_entity_poly.pdbx_strand_id
1 'polypeptide(L)'
;MTIENGSRPLVKQEGKYTAIFVCWLLGNGSLFSWNSMLTIGDYYMVVFPKYHPSRVLTLVYQPFAVGTLLLLTYREARLNTRLRILSGFILFFISTLALLILDVATSGLGGIGPYIGVCIISAAFGIADAHVQGGLVGDLSYMCPEFMQSFFAGLAVSGALTSSLRLITKAAFENTDDGLRKGAILFFAISTFFELLCVLLYAFVFPKLPIVKYYQAKAASELSTKHSSDATAGTIQKQHSQEAEEDPKPKENLGNKELVWLNIDYLLNTYLIYVLTLSIFPGFLSEDTGSHSLGSWYAVVLIAMYNVWDLIGRYVPLIDYVKIKSRRVLTVATLSRFLFIPAFYFTSKYGDQGYMIMLTSMLGLTNGYLTVCVFTAAPQGYKGPEQFKLGNLLVLFLLAGIFSGVTLDWLWLIGKGW
;
A
#
# COMPACT_ATOMS: atom_id res chain seq x y z
N MET A 1 -0.49 -22.63 42.02
CA MET A 1 -0.11 -21.21 42.04
C MET A 1 -0.43 -20.62 40.68
N THR A 2 -1.64 -20.06 40.58
CA THR A 2 -2.20 -19.37 39.42
C THR A 2 -1.62 -17.95 39.38
N ILE A 3 -0.89 -17.62 38.32
CA ILE A 3 -0.46 -16.25 38.05
C ILE A 3 -1.69 -15.51 37.50
N GLU A 4 -2.13 -14.53 38.27
CA GLU A 4 -3.23 -13.63 37.93
C GLU A 4 -2.96 -12.93 36.59
N ASN A 5 -3.96 -13.03 35.70
CA ASN A 5 -4.08 -12.22 34.50
C ASN A 5 -4.14 -10.75 34.93
N GLY A 6 -3.05 -10.02 34.72
CA GLY A 6 -3.02 -8.56 34.78
C GLY A 6 -4.11 -8.00 33.88
N SER A 7 -5.06 -7.33 34.51
CA SER A 7 -6.22 -6.66 33.94
C SER A 7 -5.80 -5.70 32.83
N ARG A 8 -6.00 -6.10 31.56
CA ARG A 8 -6.10 -5.12 30.46
C ARG A 8 -7.22 -4.15 30.83
N PRO A 9 -7.00 -2.83 30.78
CA PRO A 9 -8.10 -1.89 30.95
C PRO A 9 -9.18 -2.27 29.93
N LEU A 10 -10.44 -2.31 30.36
CA LEU A 10 -11.61 -2.50 29.49
C LEU A 10 -11.61 -1.37 28.46
N VAL A 11 -10.87 -1.54 27.37
CA VAL A 11 -10.95 -0.68 26.19
C VAL A 11 -12.41 -0.76 25.78
N LYS A 12 -13.13 0.36 25.90
CA LYS A 12 -14.48 0.47 25.35
C LYS A 12 -14.41 0.03 23.89
N GLN A 13 -14.92 -1.17 23.59
CA GLN A 13 -15.00 -1.69 22.23
C GLN A 13 -16.04 -0.92 21.38
N GLU A 14 -16.67 0.10 21.96
CA GLU A 14 -17.57 1.03 21.30
C GLU A 14 -16.90 1.61 20.04
N GLY A 15 -17.50 1.33 18.88
CA GLY A 15 -17.02 1.79 17.59
C GLY A 15 -15.87 0.97 16.97
N LYS A 16 -15.44 -0.16 17.57
CA LYS A 16 -14.38 -1.02 17.01
C LYS A 16 -14.73 -1.54 15.62
N TYR A 17 -15.90 -2.13 15.44
CA TYR A 17 -16.33 -2.68 14.14
C TYR A 17 -16.52 -1.59 13.09
N THR A 18 -17.05 -0.43 13.48
CA THR A 18 -17.15 0.74 12.60
C THR A 18 -15.76 1.22 12.18
N ALA A 19 -14.79 1.28 13.10
CA ALA A 19 -13.41 1.63 12.78
C ALA A 19 -12.77 0.63 11.82
N ILE A 20 -12.97 -0.68 12.04
CA ILE A 20 -12.51 -1.74 11.13
C ILE A 20 -13.06 -1.53 9.73
N PHE A 21 -14.37 -1.29 9.60
CA PHE A 21 -15.02 -1.05 8.31
C PHE A 21 -14.54 0.23 7.63
N VAL A 22 -14.35 1.32 8.39
CA VAL A 22 -13.81 2.57 7.85
C VAL A 22 -12.35 2.39 7.41
N CYS A 23 -11.51 1.67 8.17
CA CYS A 23 -10.14 1.33 7.75
C CYS A 23 -10.13 0.54 6.44
N TRP A 24 -11.09 -0.37 6.26
CA TRP A 24 -11.24 -1.11 5.00
C TRP A 24 -11.56 -0.20 3.82
N LEU A 25 -12.49 0.74 3.99
CA LEU A 25 -12.83 1.74 2.96
C LEU A 25 -11.65 2.66 2.64
N LEU A 26 -10.95 3.16 3.66
CA LEU A 26 -9.77 4.02 3.49
C LEU A 26 -8.61 3.26 2.82
N GLY A 27 -8.45 1.98 3.15
CA GLY A 27 -7.49 1.09 2.48
C GLY A 27 -7.81 0.91 1.02
N ASN A 28 -9.08 0.70 0.68
CA ASN A 28 -9.53 0.63 -0.70
C ASN A 28 -9.21 1.93 -1.45
N GLY A 29 -9.58 3.09 -0.88
CA GLY A 29 -9.35 4.40 -1.51
C GLY A 29 -7.87 4.74 -1.68
N SER A 30 -6.98 4.20 -0.86
CA SER A 30 -5.54 4.45 -0.99
C SER A 30 -4.95 3.89 -2.30
N LEU A 31 -5.61 2.92 -2.94
CA LEU A 31 -5.16 2.36 -4.23
C LEU A 31 -6.23 2.37 -5.32
N PHE A 32 -7.49 2.67 -5.02
CA PHE A 32 -8.59 2.56 -5.99
C PHE A 32 -8.38 3.44 -7.21
N SER A 33 -8.03 4.71 -7.00
CA SER A 33 -7.65 5.65 -8.06
C SER A 33 -6.50 5.14 -8.95
N TRP A 34 -5.41 4.68 -8.33
CA TRP A 34 -4.25 4.15 -9.04
C TRP A 34 -4.54 2.85 -9.81
N ASN A 35 -5.19 1.89 -9.14
CA ASN A 35 -5.59 0.62 -9.75
C ASN A 35 -6.57 0.84 -10.89
N SER A 36 -7.49 1.79 -10.77
CA SER A 36 -8.39 2.17 -11.86
C SER A 36 -7.63 2.62 -13.09
N MET A 37 -6.61 3.47 -12.91
CA MET A 37 -5.76 3.96 -14.01
C MET A 37 -4.94 2.84 -14.65
N LEU A 38 -4.37 1.92 -13.86
CA LEU A 38 -3.62 0.77 -14.40
C LEU A 38 -4.51 -0.24 -15.11
N THR A 39 -5.71 -0.49 -14.59
CA THR A 39 -6.59 -1.56 -15.10
C THR A 39 -7.16 -1.22 -16.48
N ILE A 40 -7.33 0.06 -16.80
CA ILE A 40 -7.71 0.53 -18.13
C ILE A 40 -6.52 0.71 -19.07
N GLY A 41 -5.39 0.02 -18.83
CA GLY A 41 -4.16 0.15 -19.62
C GLY A 41 -4.38 -0.06 -21.13
N ASP A 42 -5.32 -0.93 -21.52
CA ASP A 42 -5.68 -1.13 -22.93
C ASP A 42 -6.33 0.10 -23.59
N TYR A 43 -7.08 0.91 -22.86
CA TYR A 43 -7.51 2.23 -23.33
C TYR A 43 -6.29 3.13 -23.59
N TYR A 44 -5.35 3.20 -22.65
CA TYR A 44 -4.15 4.02 -22.83
C TYR A 44 -3.24 3.53 -23.94
N MET A 45 -3.16 2.23 -24.21
CA MET A 45 -2.39 1.70 -25.35
C MET A 45 -2.96 2.15 -26.69
N VAL A 46 -4.28 2.34 -26.79
CA VAL A 46 -4.93 2.88 -28.00
C VAL A 46 -4.69 4.39 -28.12
N VAL A 47 -4.80 5.13 -27.01
CA VAL A 47 -4.65 6.60 -26.99
C VAL A 47 -3.18 7.04 -27.10
N PHE A 48 -2.25 6.26 -26.54
CA PHE A 48 -0.82 6.57 -26.42
C PHE A 48 0.09 5.43 -26.91
N PRO A 49 -0.06 4.97 -28.18
CA PRO A 49 0.60 3.74 -28.66
C PRO A 49 2.13 3.81 -28.67
N LYS A 50 2.72 5.02 -28.67
CA LYS A 50 4.18 5.23 -28.74
C LYS A 50 4.87 5.36 -27.37
N TYR A 51 4.13 5.30 -26.27
CA TYR A 51 4.64 5.76 -24.98
C TYR A 51 4.65 4.70 -23.85
N HIS A 52 4.30 3.44 -24.14
CA HIS A 52 4.26 2.36 -23.14
C HIS A 52 3.61 2.77 -21.80
N PRO A 53 2.37 3.30 -21.81
CA PRO A 53 1.74 3.90 -20.64
C PRO A 53 1.72 2.96 -19.42
N SER A 54 1.50 1.66 -19.61
CA SER A 54 1.49 0.65 -18.54
C SER A 54 2.79 0.63 -17.72
N ARG A 55 3.95 0.87 -18.36
CA ARG A 55 5.25 0.90 -17.69
C ARG A 55 5.64 2.32 -17.27
N VAL A 56 5.49 3.30 -18.16
CA VAL A 56 5.95 4.68 -17.89
C VAL A 56 5.15 5.35 -16.77
N LEU A 57 3.83 5.16 -16.70
CA LEU A 57 3.03 5.77 -15.65
C LEU A 57 3.47 5.29 -14.26
N THR A 58 3.80 4.01 -14.13
CA THR A 58 4.34 3.45 -12.87
C THR A 58 5.70 4.06 -12.53
N LEU A 59 6.60 4.21 -13.52
CA LEU A 59 7.90 4.87 -13.33
C LEU A 59 7.78 6.36 -12.96
N VAL A 60 6.73 7.04 -13.39
CA VAL A 60 6.47 8.43 -12.99
C VAL A 60 5.91 8.49 -11.57
N TYR A 61 5.00 7.59 -11.19
CA TYR A 61 4.41 7.55 -9.86
C TYR A 61 5.46 7.30 -8.75
N GLN A 62 6.33 6.30 -8.93
CA GLN A 62 7.13 5.76 -7.83
C GLN A 62 8.20 6.70 -7.25
N PRO A 63 8.98 7.47 -8.04
CA PRO A 63 9.95 8.41 -7.50
C PRO A 63 9.30 9.47 -6.60
N PHE A 64 8.11 9.94 -6.96
CA PHE A 64 7.38 10.92 -6.14
C PHE A 64 6.83 10.26 -4.87
N ALA A 65 6.35 9.02 -4.94
CA ALA A 65 5.91 8.28 -3.76
C ALA A 65 7.06 8.03 -2.77
N VAL A 66 8.16 7.43 -3.23
CA VAL A 66 9.34 7.13 -2.40
C VAL A 66 9.99 8.42 -1.88
N GLY A 67 10.22 9.41 -2.76
CA GLY A 67 10.86 10.67 -2.39
C GLY A 67 10.04 11.47 -1.37
N THR A 68 8.72 11.53 -1.55
CA THR A 68 7.82 12.19 -0.59
C THR A 68 7.81 11.45 0.74
N LEU A 69 7.70 10.12 0.74
CA LEU A 69 7.67 9.35 1.99
C LEU A 69 9.00 9.41 2.75
N LEU A 70 10.14 9.39 2.04
CA LEU A 70 11.46 9.62 2.64
C LEU A 70 11.51 10.97 3.37
N LEU A 71 11.05 12.03 2.70
CA LEU A 71 11.01 13.38 3.27
C LEU A 71 10.11 13.44 4.51
N LEU A 72 8.92 12.85 4.44
CA LEU A 72 7.94 12.83 5.53
C LEU A 72 8.45 12.01 6.73
N THR A 73 9.12 10.89 6.48
CA THR A 73 9.73 10.04 7.52
C THR A 73 10.94 10.72 8.16
N TYR A 74 11.69 11.52 7.40
CA TYR A 74 12.80 12.31 7.96
C TYR A 74 12.31 13.50 8.80
N ARG A 75 11.22 14.16 8.39
CA ARG A 75 10.65 15.34 9.06
C ARG A 75 9.59 15.03 10.12
N GLU A 76 9.43 13.77 10.48
CA GLU A 76 8.33 13.20 11.28
C GLU A 76 7.97 14.03 12.52
N ALA A 77 8.96 14.54 13.25
CA ALA A 77 8.75 15.30 14.48
C ALA A 77 8.02 16.65 14.30
N ARG A 78 7.77 17.12 13.06
CA ARG A 78 7.19 18.46 12.78
C ARG A 78 5.83 18.45 12.10
N LEU A 79 5.29 17.29 11.71
CA LEU A 79 4.10 17.23 10.85
C LEU A 79 2.87 16.70 11.59
N ASN A 80 1.75 17.39 11.41
CA ASN A 80 0.46 16.92 11.90
C ASN A 80 -0.04 15.78 11.00
N THR A 81 -0.04 14.54 11.52
CA THR A 81 -0.43 13.34 10.76
C THR A 81 -1.84 13.43 10.19
N ARG A 82 -2.79 14.05 10.90
CA ARG A 82 -4.16 14.23 10.41
C ARG A 82 -4.20 15.10 9.16
N LEU A 83 -3.47 16.22 9.17
CA LEU A 83 -3.39 17.10 8.00
C LEU A 83 -2.70 16.37 6.85
N ARG A 84 -1.61 15.65 7.12
CA ARG A 84 -0.91 14.82 6.13
C ARG A 84 -1.86 13.85 5.42
N ILE A 85 -2.59 13.02 6.15
CA ILE A 85 -3.49 12.02 5.55
C ILE A 85 -4.65 12.68 4.80
N LEU A 86 -5.27 13.72 5.38
CA LEU A 86 -6.39 14.42 4.75
C LEU A 86 -5.96 15.11 3.45
N SER A 87 -4.80 15.76 3.42
CA SER A 87 -4.21 16.34 2.21
C SER A 87 -3.96 15.27 1.15
N GLY A 88 -3.53 14.07 1.54
CA GLY A 88 -3.36 12.94 0.63
C GLY A 88 -4.67 12.51 -0.04
N PHE A 89 -5.73 12.26 0.72
CA PHE A 89 -7.03 11.90 0.15
C PHE A 89 -7.65 13.02 -0.70
N ILE A 90 -7.49 14.29 -0.30
CA ILE A 90 -7.91 15.43 -1.14
C ILE A 90 -7.15 15.44 -2.46
N LEU A 91 -5.84 15.16 -2.42
CA LEU A 91 -5.02 15.09 -3.63
C LEU A 91 -5.43 13.91 -4.52
N PHE A 92 -5.75 12.74 -3.97
CA PHE A 92 -6.34 11.63 -4.74
C PHE A 92 -7.65 12.03 -5.43
N PHE A 93 -8.56 12.69 -4.71
CA PHE A 93 -9.83 13.19 -5.26
C PHE A 93 -9.62 14.20 -6.39
N ILE A 94 -8.78 15.22 -6.17
CA ILE A 94 -8.52 16.24 -7.20
C ILE A 94 -7.84 15.61 -8.43
N SER A 95 -6.91 14.68 -8.21
CA SER A 95 -6.16 14.01 -9.28
C SER A 95 -7.06 13.10 -10.13
N THR A 96 -7.94 12.31 -9.50
CA THR A 96 -8.94 11.50 -10.23
C THR A 96 -9.93 12.36 -11.00
N LEU A 97 -10.41 13.45 -10.41
CA LEU A 97 -11.25 14.41 -11.10
C LEU A 97 -10.52 15.07 -12.29
N ALA A 98 -9.24 15.40 -12.12
CA ALA A 98 -8.41 15.94 -13.19
C ALA A 98 -8.24 14.97 -14.36
N LEU A 99 -8.11 13.66 -14.12
CA LEU A 99 -8.10 12.65 -15.21
C LEU A 99 -9.41 12.65 -15.99
N LEU A 100 -10.54 12.67 -15.28
CA LEU A 100 -11.86 12.72 -15.91
C LEU A 100 -12.02 13.99 -16.76
N ILE A 101 -11.64 15.15 -16.21
CA ILE A 101 -11.68 16.43 -16.94
C ILE A 101 -10.74 16.41 -18.15
N LEU A 102 -9.53 15.86 -18.00
CA LEU A 102 -8.56 15.76 -19.09
C LEU A 102 -9.10 14.90 -20.24
N ASP A 103 -9.69 13.75 -19.94
CA ASP A 103 -10.30 12.88 -20.95
C ASP A 103 -11.45 13.59 -21.70
N VAL A 104 -12.35 14.24 -20.96
CA VAL A 104 -13.49 14.96 -21.54
C VAL A 104 -13.01 16.15 -22.38
N ALA A 105 -12.07 16.94 -21.87
CA ALA A 105 -11.55 18.14 -22.54
C ALA A 105 -10.77 17.80 -23.82
N THR A 106 -10.07 16.67 -23.83
CA THR A 106 -9.31 16.19 -25.00
C THR A 106 -10.15 15.35 -25.95
N SER A 107 -11.41 15.08 -25.60
CA SER A 107 -12.27 14.14 -26.33
C SER A 107 -11.66 12.74 -26.50
N GLY A 108 -10.80 12.32 -25.56
CA GLY A 108 -10.03 11.07 -25.67
C GLY A 108 -8.99 11.07 -26.80
N LEU A 109 -8.73 12.23 -27.42
CA LEU A 109 -7.67 12.36 -28.41
C LEU A 109 -6.33 12.25 -27.70
N GLY A 110 -5.48 11.36 -28.23
CA GLY A 110 -4.13 11.17 -27.72
C GLY A 110 -3.18 12.32 -28.05
N GLY A 111 -1.90 11.99 -28.07
CA GLY A 111 -0.83 12.94 -28.36
C GLY A 111 -0.06 13.36 -27.11
N ILE A 112 1.01 14.13 -27.34
CA ILE A 112 2.00 14.41 -26.30
C ILE A 112 1.47 15.28 -25.15
N GLY A 113 0.59 16.24 -25.44
CA GLY A 113 -0.01 17.11 -24.43
C GLY A 113 -0.86 16.35 -23.41
N PRO A 114 -1.90 15.62 -23.84
CA PRO A 114 -2.70 14.77 -22.95
C PRO A 114 -1.85 13.74 -22.21
N TYR A 115 -0.85 13.15 -22.88
CA TYR A 115 0.06 12.20 -22.25
C TYR A 115 0.87 12.81 -21.10
N ILE A 116 1.46 14.00 -21.31
CA ILE A 116 2.15 14.76 -20.24
C ILE A 116 1.18 15.06 -19.09
N GLY A 117 -0.08 15.41 -19.40
CA GLY A 117 -1.12 15.60 -18.39
C GLY A 117 -1.35 14.36 -17.52
N VAL A 118 -1.49 13.19 -18.13
CA VAL A 118 -1.63 11.91 -17.40
C VAL A 118 -0.39 11.62 -16.56
N CYS A 119 0.82 11.90 -17.06
CA CYS A 119 2.07 11.74 -16.29
C CYS A 119 2.12 12.67 -15.06
N ILE A 120 1.73 13.94 -15.20
CA ILE A 120 1.68 14.88 -14.06
C ILE A 120 0.69 14.38 -13.01
N ILE A 121 -0.47 13.87 -13.44
CA ILE A 121 -1.47 13.33 -12.51
C ILE A 121 -0.95 12.04 -11.85
N SER A 122 -0.23 11.18 -12.58
CA SER A 122 0.45 10.01 -12.02
C SER A 122 1.45 10.39 -10.92
N ALA A 123 2.24 11.45 -11.12
CA ALA A 123 3.13 11.97 -10.09
C ALA A 123 2.36 12.47 -8.86
N ALA A 124 1.23 13.16 -9.07
CA ALA A 124 0.37 13.63 -7.99
C ALA A 124 -0.22 12.45 -7.17
N PHE A 125 -0.59 11.35 -7.82
CA PHE A 125 -0.98 10.12 -7.12
C PHE A 125 0.14 9.54 -6.27
N GLY A 126 1.40 9.56 -6.75
CA GLY A 126 2.54 9.13 -5.95
C GLY A 126 2.71 9.97 -4.68
N ILE A 127 2.56 11.29 -4.79
CA ILE A 127 2.59 12.19 -3.62
C ILE A 127 1.42 11.88 -2.68
N ALA A 128 0.19 11.73 -3.20
CA ALA A 128 -1.00 11.42 -2.42
C ALA A 128 -0.84 10.11 -1.64
N ASP A 129 -0.31 9.08 -2.30
CA ASP A 129 -0.08 7.76 -1.70
C ASP A 129 0.90 7.82 -0.52
N ALA A 130 2.03 8.50 -0.70
CA ALA A 130 3.01 8.69 0.36
C ALA A 130 2.43 9.42 1.60
N HIS A 131 1.48 10.32 1.38
CA HIS A 131 0.77 11.01 2.45
C HIS A 131 -0.20 10.08 3.17
N VAL A 132 -1.03 9.35 2.43
CA VAL A 132 -2.07 8.47 2.98
C VAL A 132 -1.48 7.18 3.54
N GLN A 133 -0.82 6.35 2.74
CA GLN A 133 -0.32 5.04 3.20
C GLN A 133 0.67 5.20 4.35
N GLY A 134 1.67 6.08 4.19
CA GLY A 134 2.66 6.29 5.25
C GLY A 134 2.03 6.83 6.54
N GLY A 135 1.14 7.82 6.44
CA GLY A 135 0.47 8.41 7.61
C GLY A 135 -0.47 7.43 8.31
N LEU A 136 -1.36 6.80 7.54
CA LEU A 136 -2.40 5.92 8.09
C LEU A 136 -1.78 4.62 8.63
N VAL A 137 -0.82 4.00 7.94
CA VAL A 137 -0.10 2.82 8.47
C VAL A 137 0.69 3.20 9.72
N GLY A 138 1.27 4.40 9.81
CA GLY A 138 1.84 4.90 11.06
C GLY A 138 0.80 4.91 12.20
N ASP A 139 -0.33 5.59 12.00
CA ASP A 139 -1.40 5.69 13.00
C ASP A 139 -1.94 4.32 13.40
N LEU A 140 -2.23 3.45 12.43
CA LEU A 140 -2.81 2.12 12.65
C LEU A 140 -1.83 1.17 13.35
N SER A 141 -0.52 1.34 13.15
CA SER A 141 0.50 0.54 13.85
C SER A 141 0.47 0.76 15.36
N TYR A 142 0.06 1.95 15.79
CA TYR A 142 -0.09 2.30 17.20
C TYR A 142 -1.43 1.84 17.81
N MET A 143 -2.46 1.67 16.99
CA MET A 143 -3.81 1.33 17.45
C MET A 143 -3.98 -0.17 17.68
N CYS A 144 -4.59 -0.86 16.72
CA CYS A 144 -4.98 -2.27 16.81
C CYS A 144 -4.49 -3.02 15.56
N PRO A 145 -3.95 -4.24 15.70
CA PRO A 145 -3.60 -5.09 14.57
C PRO A 145 -4.78 -5.33 13.61
N GLU A 146 -6.01 -5.40 14.12
CA GLU A 146 -7.21 -5.60 13.32
C GLU A 146 -7.51 -4.41 12.39
N PHE A 147 -7.14 -3.18 12.80
CA PHE A 147 -7.31 -2.01 11.94
C PHE A 147 -6.30 -2.03 10.80
N MET A 148 -5.04 -2.36 11.12
CA MET A 148 -4.00 -2.58 10.13
C MET A 148 -4.41 -3.65 9.12
N GLN A 149 -4.88 -4.79 9.63
CA GLN A 149 -5.33 -5.91 8.83
C GLN A 149 -6.48 -5.53 7.91
N SER A 150 -7.47 -4.79 8.43
CA SER A 150 -8.61 -4.31 7.66
C SER A 150 -8.20 -3.32 6.56
N PHE A 151 -7.28 -2.41 6.86
CA PHE A 151 -6.73 -1.45 5.90
C PHE A 151 -5.99 -2.17 4.76
N PHE A 152 -5.10 -3.11 5.07
CA PHE A 152 -4.40 -3.90 4.05
C PHE A 152 -5.34 -4.80 3.24
N ALA A 153 -6.40 -5.34 3.85
CA ALA A 153 -7.45 -6.03 3.09
C ALA A 153 -8.16 -5.08 2.11
N GLY A 154 -8.49 -3.86 2.56
CA GLY A 154 -9.03 -2.81 1.70
C GLY A 154 -8.15 -2.50 0.48
N LEU A 155 -6.83 -2.40 0.68
CA LEU A 155 -5.85 -2.21 -0.41
C LEU A 155 -5.95 -3.31 -1.49
N ALA A 156 -6.18 -4.58 -1.12
CA ALA A 156 -6.39 -5.65 -2.11
C ALA A 156 -7.78 -5.65 -2.73
N VAL A 157 -8.81 -5.30 -1.96
CA VAL A 157 -10.17 -5.18 -2.50
C VAL A 157 -10.20 -4.16 -3.63
N SER A 158 -9.44 -3.07 -3.51
CA SER A 158 -9.28 -2.10 -4.59
C SER A 158 -8.90 -2.78 -5.92
N GLY A 159 -7.85 -3.60 -5.94
CA GLY A 159 -7.42 -4.31 -7.14
C GLY A 159 -8.44 -5.34 -7.65
N ALA A 160 -9.11 -6.04 -6.74
CA ALA A 160 -10.15 -7.01 -7.12
C ALA A 160 -11.40 -6.33 -7.69
N LEU A 161 -11.81 -5.20 -7.13
CA LEU A 161 -12.95 -4.40 -7.61
C LEU A 161 -12.65 -3.79 -8.98
N THR A 162 -11.47 -3.19 -9.17
CA THR A 162 -11.10 -2.61 -10.48
C THR A 162 -10.99 -3.69 -11.54
N SER A 163 -10.43 -4.86 -11.21
CA SER A 163 -10.37 -6.01 -12.12
C SER A 163 -11.77 -6.53 -12.49
N SER A 164 -12.66 -6.65 -11.51
CA SER A 164 -14.06 -7.06 -11.73
C SER A 164 -14.79 -6.06 -12.61
N LEU A 165 -14.65 -4.77 -12.31
CA LEU A 165 -15.21 -3.69 -13.11
C LEU A 165 -14.66 -3.70 -14.54
N ARG A 166 -13.39 -4.09 -14.74
CA ARG A 166 -12.79 -4.16 -16.07
C ARG A 166 -13.34 -5.33 -16.86
N LEU A 167 -13.47 -6.51 -16.25
CA LEU A 167 -14.09 -7.66 -16.88
C LEU A 167 -15.53 -7.35 -17.31
N ILE A 168 -16.30 -6.71 -16.43
CA ILE A 168 -17.69 -6.30 -16.71
C ILE A 168 -17.75 -5.25 -17.82
N THR A 169 -16.96 -4.17 -17.73
CA THR A 169 -16.98 -3.10 -18.74
C THR A 169 -16.47 -3.58 -20.08
N LYS A 170 -15.46 -4.45 -20.11
CA LYS A 170 -14.98 -5.08 -21.34
C LYS A 170 -16.09 -5.91 -21.96
N ALA A 171 -16.78 -6.77 -21.20
CA ALA A 171 -17.89 -7.57 -21.72
C ALA A 171 -19.08 -6.71 -22.20
N ALA A 172 -19.41 -5.65 -21.45
CA ALA A 172 -20.56 -4.80 -21.74
C ALA A 172 -20.34 -3.87 -22.94
N PHE A 173 -19.11 -3.41 -23.15
CA PHE A 173 -18.78 -2.39 -24.16
C PHE A 173 -18.01 -2.92 -25.38
N GLU A 174 -17.69 -4.23 -25.45
CA GLU A 174 -16.91 -4.83 -26.56
C GLU A 174 -17.50 -4.52 -27.94
N ASN A 175 -18.83 -4.47 -28.06
CA ASN A 175 -19.55 -4.23 -29.31
C ASN A 175 -20.04 -2.78 -29.49
N THR A 176 -19.57 -1.85 -28.65
CA THR A 176 -19.99 -0.45 -28.72
C THR A 176 -18.90 0.44 -29.27
N ASP A 177 -19.29 1.42 -30.10
CA ASP A 177 -18.37 2.48 -30.52
C ASP A 177 -17.81 3.20 -29.30
N ASP A 178 -16.48 3.36 -29.30
CA ASP A 178 -15.72 4.01 -28.23
C ASP A 178 -15.88 3.32 -26.85
N GLY A 179 -16.09 2.00 -26.86
CA GLY A 179 -16.35 1.21 -25.65
C GLY A 179 -15.24 1.29 -24.60
N LEU A 180 -13.97 1.38 -25.04
CA LEU A 180 -12.83 1.54 -24.13
C LEU A 180 -12.87 2.87 -23.37
N ARG A 181 -13.18 3.98 -24.06
CA ARG A 181 -13.29 5.30 -23.43
C ARG A 181 -14.50 5.40 -22.52
N LYS A 182 -15.65 4.86 -22.92
CA LYS A 182 -16.83 4.76 -22.04
C LYS A 182 -16.51 4.01 -20.75
N GLY A 183 -15.76 2.90 -20.88
CA GLY A 183 -15.18 2.19 -19.75
C GLY A 183 -14.28 3.09 -18.89
N ALA A 184 -13.31 3.79 -19.49
CA ALA A 184 -12.40 4.68 -18.78
C ALA A 184 -13.13 5.80 -18.02
N ILE A 185 -14.10 6.47 -18.65
CA ILE A 185 -14.92 7.51 -18.02
C ILE A 185 -15.68 6.95 -16.81
N LEU A 186 -16.28 5.76 -16.93
CA LEU A 186 -16.96 5.09 -15.82
C LEU A 186 -16.00 4.80 -14.66
N PHE A 187 -14.80 4.31 -14.96
CA PHE A 187 -13.74 4.07 -13.98
C PHE A 187 -13.33 5.35 -13.24
N PHE A 188 -13.07 6.44 -13.96
CA PHE A 188 -12.68 7.71 -13.35
C PHE A 188 -13.81 8.31 -12.51
N ALA A 189 -15.06 8.22 -12.97
CA ALA A 189 -16.22 8.70 -12.23
C ALA A 189 -16.43 7.94 -10.90
N ILE A 190 -16.40 6.61 -10.94
CA ILE A 190 -16.51 5.77 -9.74
C ILE A 190 -15.34 6.06 -8.79
N SER A 191 -14.11 6.17 -9.32
CA SER A 191 -12.94 6.48 -8.52
C SER A 191 -13.05 7.84 -7.84
N THR A 192 -13.45 8.87 -8.58
CA THR A 192 -13.64 10.23 -8.05
C THR A 192 -14.66 10.24 -6.92
N PHE A 193 -15.80 9.55 -7.07
CA PHE A 193 -16.80 9.43 -6.01
C PHE A 193 -16.25 8.69 -4.79
N PHE A 194 -15.52 7.59 -5.00
CA PHE A 194 -14.94 6.81 -3.90
C PHE A 194 -13.86 7.59 -3.14
N GLU A 195 -13.02 8.37 -3.83
CA GLU A 195 -12.03 9.22 -3.18
C GLU A 195 -12.70 10.35 -2.37
N LEU A 196 -13.78 10.95 -2.88
CA LEU A 196 -14.58 11.91 -2.12
C LEU A 196 -15.14 11.27 -0.84
N LEU A 197 -15.66 10.05 -0.94
CA LEU A 197 -16.12 9.28 0.23
C LEU A 197 -14.98 9.09 1.24
N CYS A 198 -13.77 8.76 0.79
CA CYS A 198 -12.60 8.61 1.67
C CYS A 198 -12.24 9.92 2.38
N VAL A 199 -12.28 11.06 1.67
CA VAL A 199 -12.10 12.39 2.26
C VAL A 199 -13.13 12.63 3.38
N LEU A 200 -14.42 12.37 3.10
CA LEU A 200 -15.50 12.58 4.07
C LEU A 200 -15.38 11.65 5.29
N LEU A 201 -15.08 10.37 5.06
CA LEU A 201 -14.89 9.38 6.12
C LEU A 201 -13.71 9.75 7.02
N TYR A 202 -12.57 10.12 6.45
CA TYR A 202 -11.40 10.50 7.23
C TYR A 202 -11.56 11.86 7.93
N ALA A 203 -12.22 12.83 7.29
CA ALA A 203 -12.43 14.15 7.88
C ALA A 203 -13.42 14.12 9.05
N PHE A 204 -14.54 13.40 8.89
CA PHE A 204 -15.71 13.54 9.77
C PHE A 204 -16.05 12.31 10.60
N VAL A 205 -15.71 11.09 10.15
CA VAL A 205 -16.12 9.85 10.81
C VAL A 205 -14.97 9.25 11.61
N PHE A 206 -13.86 8.91 10.96
CA PHE A 206 -12.77 8.13 11.55
C PHE A 206 -12.20 8.74 12.85
N PRO A 207 -11.84 10.04 12.92
CA PRO A 207 -11.27 10.64 14.12
C PRO A 207 -12.29 10.82 15.25
N LYS A 208 -13.60 10.73 14.93
CA LYS A 208 -14.66 10.91 15.93
C LYS A 208 -15.02 9.61 16.65
N LEU A 209 -14.59 8.46 16.15
CA LEU A 209 -14.90 7.15 16.73
C LEU A 209 -14.31 7.01 18.14
N PRO A 210 -15.04 6.47 19.13
CA PRO A 210 -14.59 6.39 20.52
C PRO A 210 -13.24 5.67 20.68
N ILE A 211 -13.06 4.52 20.01
CA ILE A 211 -11.81 3.76 20.04
C ILE A 211 -10.63 4.54 19.43
N VAL A 212 -10.86 5.32 18.38
CA VAL A 212 -9.81 6.14 17.74
C VAL A 212 -9.42 7.30 18.66
N LYS A 213 -10.41 7.98 19.25
CA LYS A 213 -10.17 9.03 20.26
C LYS A 213 -9.39 8.50 21.47
N TYR A 214 -9.69 7.28 21.92
CA TYR A 214 -8.96 6.64 22.99
C TYR A 214 -7.46 6.52 22.66
N TYR A 215 -7.12 5.97 21.48
CA TYR A 215 -5.71 5.87 21.08
C TYR A 215 -5.07 7.24 20.87
N GLN A 216 -5.78 8.22 20.31
CA GLN A 216 -5.25 9.59 20.17
C GLN A 216 -4.96 10.25 21.53
N ALA A 217 -5.85 10.09 22.51
CA ALA A 217 -5.64 10.57 23.87
C ALA A 217 -4.47 9.85 24.56
N LYS A 218 -4.35 8.53 24.34
CA LYS A 218 -3.23 7.73 24.84
C LYS A 218 -1.89 8.21 24.27
N ALA A 219 -1.82 8.46 22.96
CA ALA A 219 -0.62 9.03 22.33
C ALA A 219 -0.27 10.40 22.91
N ALA A 220 -1.26 11.28 23.09
CA ALA A 220 -1.06 12.61 23.65
C ALA A 220 -0.54 12.56 25.10
N SER A 221 -1.03 11.60 25.91
CA SER A 221 -0.56 11.38 27.28
C SER A 221 0.87 10.86 27.32
N GLU A 222 1.23 9.88 26.48
CA GLU A 222 2.59 9.34 26.40
C GLU A 222 3.59 10.42 25.95
N LEU A 223 3.15 11.38 25.13
CA LEU A 223 3.96 12.51 24.68
C LEU A 223 4.09 13.62 25.75
N SER A 224 3.04 13.87 26.53
CA SER A 224 3.05 14.93 27.56
C SER A 224 3.87 14.54 28.79
N THR A 225 3.80 13.28 29.24
CA THR A 225 4.66 12.75 30.31
C THR A 225 6.14 12.92 29.97
N LYS A 226 6.50 12.83 28.68
CA LYS A 226 7.86 13.08 28.18
C LYS A 226 8.30 14.53 28.32
N HIS A 227 7.45 15.50 27.95
CA HIS A 227 7.79 16.91 28.10
C HIS A 227 7.98 17.29 29.57
N SER A 228 7.19 16.70 30.47
CA SER A 228 7.37 16.87 31.90
C SER A 228 8.68 16.27 32.40
N SER A 229 9.04 15.03 31.98
CA SER A 229 10.29 14.37 32.38
C SER A 229 11.55 15.04 31.80
N ASP A 230 11.51 15.49 30.55
CA ASP A 230 12.63 16.21 29.91
C ASP A 230 12.82 17.60 30.54
N ALA A 231 11.73 18.27 30.93
CA ALA A 231 11.79 19.53 31.66
C ALA A 231 12.32 19.34 33.10
N THR A 232 11.96 18.24 33.78
CA THR A 232 12.51 17.94 35.12
C THR A 232 13.98 17.53 35.04
N ALA A 233 14.38 16.70 34.07
CA ALA A 233 15.77 16.31 33.84
C ALA A 233 16.66 17.52 33.51
N GLY A 234 16.18 18.45 32.67
CA GLY A 234 16.89 19.70 32.36
C GLY A 234 17.01 20.67 33.55
N THR A 235 16.13 20.54 34.55
CA THR A 235 16.18 21.36 35.79
C THR A 235 17.07 20.70 36.85
N ILE A 236 17.01 19.37 36.99
CA ILE A 236 17.80 18.59 37.95
C ILE A 236 19.30 18.60 37.58
N GLN A 237 19.64 18.62 36.28
CA GLN A 237 21.03 18.70 35.83
C GLN A 237 21.73 20.04 36.17
N LYS A 238 21.00 21.05 36.66
CA LYS A 238 21.58 22.30 37.18
C LYS A 238 21.74 22.33 38.71
N GLN A 239 21.29 21.33 39.46
CA GLN A 239 21.22 21.45 40.93
C GLN A 239 21.74 20.29 41.79
N HIS A 240 22.27 19.18 41.24
CA HIS A 240 22.89 18.17 42.11
C HIS A 240 24.13 17.49 41.52
N SER A 241 25.29 17.98 41.96
CA SER A 241 26.49 17.16 42.16
C SER A 241 26.42 16.63 43.61
N GLN A 242 25.82 15.46 43.85
CA GLN A 242 26.17 14.53 44.94
C GLN A 242 25.22 13.32 44.96
N GLU A 243 25.84 12.18 45.28
CA GLU A 243 25.41 10.78 45.39
C GLU A 243 23.96 10.49 45.83
N ALA A 244 23.26 9.61 45.09
CA ALA A 244 22.59 8.38 45.59
C ALA A 244 21.69 7.71 44.52
N GLU A 245 21.76 6.37 44.49
CA GLU A 245 20.85 5.34 43.92
C GLU A 245 20.33 5.47 42.47
N GLU A 246 20.77 4.53 41.62
CA GLU A 246 20.26 4.27 40.27
C GLU A 246 18.79 3.81 40.30
N ASP A 247 17.87 4.76 40.22
CA ASP A 247 16.52 4.53 39.69
C ASP A 247 16.62 4.40 38.15
N PRO A 248 15.90 3.47 37.48
CA PRO A 248 16.19 3.15 36.09
C PRO A 248 15.79 4.34 35.21
N LYS A 249 16.80 4.96 34.58
CA LYS A 249 16.65 6.02 33.57
C LYS A 249 15.45 5.71 32.64
N PRO A 250 14.56 6.68 32.37
CA PRO A 250 13.51 6.48 31.38
C PRO A 250 14.16 6.10 30.06
N LYS A 251 13.97 4.85 29.61
CA LYS A 251 14.53 4.37 28.33
C LYS A 251 14.08 5.32 27.23
N GLU A 252 15.04 6.06 26.69
CA GLU A 252 14.91 6.95 25.53
C GLU A 252 14.22 6.17 24.39
N ASN A 253 13.24 6.79 23.73
CA ASN A 253 12.53 6.15 22.62
C ASN A 253 13.52 5.85 21.50
N LEU A 254 13.43 4.66 20.92
CA LEU A 254 14.36 4.23 19.87
C LEU A 254 14.35 5.19 18.68
N GLY A 255 15.56 5.50 18.20
CA GLY A 255 15.76 6.29 16.99
C GLY A 255 15.42 5.51 15.72
N ASN A 256 15.21 6.19 14.59
CA ASN A 256 14.88 5.52 13.32
C ASN A 256 15.97 4.51 12.90
N LYS A 257 17.25 4.83 13.16
CA LYS A 257 18.37 3.92 12.87
C LYS A 257 18.31 2.63 13.70
N GLU A 258 18.00 2.74 14.99
CA GLU A 258 17.91 1.59 15.88
C GLU A 258 16.70 0.72 15.53
N LEU A 259 15.55 1.34 15.22
CA LEU A 259 14.36 0.63 14.76
C LEU A 259 14.62 -0.13 13.45
N VAL A 260 15.37 0.47 12.51
CA VAL A 260 15.80 -0.20 11.28
C VAL A 260 16.68 -1.40 11.60
N TRP A 261 17.70 -1.24 12.42
CA TRP A 261 18.60 -2.34 12.79
C TRP A 261 17.87 -3.49 13.48
N LEU A 262 16.98 -3.20 14.42
CA LEU A 262 16.23 -4.21 15.18
C LEU A 262 15.19 -4.96 14.32
N ASN A 263 14.73 -4.37 13.22
CA ASN A 263 13.67 -4.91 12.35
C ASN A 263 14.12 -5.10 10.90
N ILE A 264 15.43 -5.19 10.65
CA ILE A 264 15.98 -5.19 9.30
C ILE A 264 15.46 -6.36 8.46
N ASP A 265 15.23 -7.52 9.05
CA ASP A 265 14.61 -8.67 8.41
C ASP A 265 13.16 -8.41 7.97
N TYR A 266 12.32 -7.80 8.80
CA TYR A 266 10.95 -7.42 8.40
C TYR A 266 10.96 -6.38 7.28
N LEU A 267 11.82 -5.36 7.40
CA LEU A 267 11.98 -4.32 6.40
C LEU A 267 12.47 -4.88 5.06
N LEU A 268 13.50 -5.73 5.08
CA LEU A 268 14.01 -6.41 3.89
C LEU A 268 13.02 -7.40 3.33
N ASN A 269 12.29 -8.15 4.16
CA ASN A 269 11.24 -9.05 3.69
C ASN A 269 10.16 -8.27 2.92
N THR A 270 9.67 -7.15 3.48
CA THR A 270 8.72 -6.27 2.78
C THR A 270 9.30 -5.76 1.46
N TYR A 271 10.53 -5.23 1.47
CA TYR A 271 11.20 -4.77 0.25
C TYR A 271 11.25 -5.88 -0.80
N LEU A 272 11.76 -7.07 -0.46
CA LEU A 272 11.93 -8.20 -1.36
C LEU A 272 10.60 -8.76 -1.87
N ILE A 273 9.55 -8.78 -1.03
CA ILE A 273 8.20 -9.17 -1.44
C ILE A 273 7.75 -8.34 -2.63
N TYR A 274 7.90 -7.02 -2.55
CA TYR A 274 7.44 -6.10 -3.58
C TYR A 274 8.42 -5.96 -4.75
N VAL A 275 9.73 -6.09 -4.54
CA VAL A 275 10.71 -6.20 -5.64
C VAL A 275 10.31 -7.32 -6.59
N LEU A 276 10.11 -8.52 -6.04
CA LEU A 276 9.77 -9.68 -6.84
C LEU A 276 8.41 -9.51 -7.51
N THR A 277 7.37 -9.17 -6.74
CA THR A 277 6.01 -9.08 -7.27
C THR A 277 5.94 -8.08 -8.42
N LEU A 278 6.51 -6.89 -8.25
CA LEU A 278 6.40 -5.80 -9.23
C LEU A 278 7.44 -5.91 -10.34
N SER A 279 8.42 -6.81 -10.22
CA SER A 279 9.25 -7.21 -11.36
C SER A 279 8.52 -8.13 -12.35
N ILE A 280 7.34 -8.67 -12.00
CA ILE A 280 6.57 -9.60 -12.84
C ILE A 280 5.18 -9.03 -13.15
N PHE A 281 4.50 -8.51 -12.14
CA PHE A 281 3.14 -8.00 -12.26
C PHE A 281 3.13 -6.46 -12.33
N PRO A 282 2.36 -5.81 -13.23
CA PRO A 282 1.56 -6.40 -14.31
C PRO A 282 2.28 -6.42 -15.68
N GLY A 283 3.47 -5.80 -15.79
CA GLY A 283 4.17 -5.53 -17.04
C GLY A 283 4.45 -6.80 -17.85
N PHE A 284 5.25 -7.71 -17.29
CA PHE A 284 5.51 -9.01 -17.92
C PHE A 284 4.23 -9.79 -18.27
N LEU A 285 3.23 -9.81 -17.38
CA LEU A 285 1.99 -10.55 -17.66
C LEU A 285 1.20 -9.97 -18.84
N SER A 286 1.28 -8.66 -19.06
CA SER A 286 0.50 -7.95 -20.08
C SER A 286 1.16 -7.93 -21.45
N GLU A 287 2.49 -7.87 -21.50
CA GLU A 287 3.23 -7.58 -22.74
C GLU A 287 4.15 -8.73 -23.18
N ASP A 288 4.52 -9.65 -22.29
CA ASP A 288 5.69 -10.52 -22.49
C ASP A 288 5.39 -12.01 -22.66
N THR A 289 4.12 -12.39 -22.64
CA THR A 289 3.70 -13.81 -22.57
C THR A 289 3.39 -14.45 -23.92
N GLY A 290 3.39 -13.71 -25.04
CA GLY A 290 3.17 -14.26 -26.39
C GLY A 290 1.70 -14.44 -26.78
N SER A 291 1.41 -15.38 -27.68
CA SER A 291 0.07 -15.64 -28.23
C SER A 291 -0.71 -16.68 -27.39
N HIS A 292 -1.96 -16.36 -27.04
CA HIS A 292 -2.82 -17.20 -26.19
C HIS A 292 -4.22 -17.33 -26.75
N SER A 293 -4.96 -18.38 -26.39
CA SER A 293 -6.34 -18.57 -26.88
C SER A 293 -7.33 -17.56 -26.31
N LEU A 294 -7.01 -16.94 -25.17
CA LEU A 294 -7.81 -15.87 -24.57
C LEU A 294 -7.69 -14.53 -25.31
N GLY A 295 -6.77 -14.39 -26.28
CA GLY A 295 -6.60 -13.17 -27.08
C GLY A 295 -6.50 -11.91 -26.21
N SER A 296 -7.34 -10.91 -26.49
CA SER A 296 -7.35 -9.64 -25.75
C SER A 296 -7.75 -9.81 -24.27
N TRP A 297 -8.43 -10.90 -23.88
CA TRP A 297 -8.85 -11.16 -22.51
C TRP A 297 -7.74 -11.67 -21.61
N TYR A 298 -6.65 -12.16 -22.20
CA TYR A 298 -5.58 -12.85 -21.47
C TYR A 298 -4.99 -12.00 -20.33
N ALA A 299 -4.50 -10.79 -20.63
CA ALA A 299 -3.91 -9.90 -19.63
C ALA A 299 -4.91 -9.50 -18.53
N VAL A 300 -6.16 -9.22 -18.91
CA VAL A 300 -7.23 -8.84 -17.97
C VAL A 300 -7.54 -9.99 -17.01
N VAL A 301 -7.59 -11.23 -17.52
CA VAL A 301 -7.79 -12.43 -16.70
C VAL A 301 -6.61 -12.64 -15.75
N LEU A 302 -5.36 -12.54 -16.21
CA LEU A 302 -4.18 -12.69 -15.34
C LEU A 302 -4.18 -11.63 -14.22
N ILE A 303 -4.49 -10.38 -14.55
CA ILE A 303 -4.55 -9.30 -13.56
C ILE A 303 -5.67 -9.55 -12.54
N ALA A 304 -6.84 -10.00 -13.00
CA ALA A 304 -7.93 -10.38 -12.10
C ALA A 304 -7.55 -11.52 -11.17
N MET A 305 -6.90 -12.57 -11.70
CA MET A 305 -6.44 -13.72 -10.92
C MET A 305 -5.41 -13.29 -9.86
N TYR A 306 -4.42 -12.47 -10.22
CA TYR A 306 -3.48 -11.92 -9.24
C TYR A 306 -4.22 -11.18 -8.11
N ASN A 307 -5.11 -10.25 -8.45
CA ASN A 307 -5.79 -9.40 -7.47
C ASN A 307 -6.75 -10.19 -6.55
N VAL A 308 -7.48 -11.16 -7.09
CA VAL A 308 -8.35 -12.05 -6.30
C VAL A 308 -7.53 -12.88 -5.32
N TRP A 309 -6.42 -13.45 -5.77
CA TRP A 309 -5.58 -14.27 -4.89
C TRP A 309 -4.77 -13.43 -3.91
N ASP A 310 -4.36 -12.20 -4.25
CA ASP A 310 -3.79 -11.24 -3.29
C ASP A 310 -4.80 -10.92 -2.19
N LEU A 311 -6.06 -10.68 -2.55
CA LEU A 311 -7.15 -10.46 -1.59
C LEU A 311 -7.33 -11.66 -0.65
N ILE A 312 -7.44 -12.87 -1.21
CA ILE A 312 -7.52 -14.11 -0.40
C ILE A 312 -6.31 -14.20 0.53
N GLY A 313 -5.11 -14.00 -0.01
CA GLY A 313 -3.85 -14.06 0.73
C GLY A 313 -3.82 -13.14 1.94
N ARG A 314 -4.37 -11.93 1.85
CA ARG A 314 -4.43 -10.98 2.97
C ARG A 314 -5.38 -11.41 4.09
N TYR A 315 -6.39 -12.22 3.78
CA TYR A 315 -7.31 -12.75 4.78
C TYR A 315 -6.82 -14.05 5.42
N VAL A 316 -5.95 -14.83 4.75
CA VAL A 316 -5.40 -16.09 5.30
C VAL A 316 -4.80 -15.93 6.72
N PRO A 317 -4.04 -14.86 7.06
CA PRO A 317 -3.49 -14.67 8.41
C PRO A 317 -4.52 -14.43 9.51
N LEU A 318 -5.82 -14.27 9.21
CA LEU A 318 -6.88 -14.30 10.22
C LEU A 318 -7.07 -15.69 10.82
N ILE A 319 -6.64 -16.73 10.11
CA ILE A 319 -6.65 -18.10 10.61
C ILE A 319 -5.34 -18.30 11.40
N ASP A 320 -5.41 -18.22 12.72
CA ASP A 320 -4.24 -18.21 13.61
C ASP A 320 -3.27 -19.38 13.42
N TYR A 321 -3.78 -20.56 13.02
CA TYR A 321 -2.99 -21.77 12.82
C TYR A 321 -2.05 -21.68 11.61
N VAL A 322 -2.45 -20.93 10.57
CA VAL A 322 -1.65 -20.79 9.34
C VAL A 322 -0.87 -19.48 9.32
N LYS A 323 -1.01 -18.59 10.30
CA LYS A 323 -0.25 -17.33 10.37
C LYS A 323 1.22 -17.60 10.73
N ILE A 324 2.17 -17.22 9.87
CA ILE A 324 3.60 -17.27 10.20
C ILE A 324 3.92 -16.23 11.27
N LYS A 325 4.36 -16.70 12.43
CA LYS A 325 4.83 -15.85 13.55
C LYS A 325 6.36 -15.81 13.68
N SER A 326 7.06 -16.77 13.07
CA SER A 326 8.52 -16.87 13.14
C SER A 326 9.18 -15.98 12.09
N ARG A 327 10.04 -15.06 12.54
CA ARG A 327 10.85 -14.17 11.70
C ARG A 327 11.68 -14.94 10.67
N ARG A 328 12.33 -16.04 11.10
CA ARG A 328 13.15 -16.88 10.22
C ARG A 328 12.33 -17.54 9.12
N VAL A 329 11.16 -18.10 9.47
CA VAL A 329 10.27 -18.75 8.50
C VAL A 329 9.75 -17.72 7.50
N LEU A 330 9.44 -16.50 7.96
CA LEU A 330 8.99 -15.41 7.09
C LEU A 330 10.06 -14.99 6.07
N THR A 331 11.32 -14.90 6.50
CA THR A 331 12.44 -14.64 5.59
C THR A 331 12.66 -15.77 4.60
N VAL A 332 12.65 -17.04 5.05
CA VAL A 332 12.78 -18.19 4.14
C VAL A 332 11.64 -18.23 3.12
N ALA A 333 10.40 -18.02 3.57
CA ALA A 333 9.23 -17.95 2.69
C ALA A 333 9.38 -16.81 1.67
N THR A 334 9.83 -15.63 2.09
CA THR A 334 10.05 -14.47 1.21
C THR A 334 11.12 -14.77 0.15
N LEU A 335 12.27 -15.31 0.55
CA LEU A 335 13.36 -15.68 -0.36
C LEU A 335 12.94 -16.78 -1.33
N SER A 336 12.16 -17.77 -0.88
CA SER A 336 11.66 -18.85 -1.73
C SER A 336 10.79 -18.33 -2.89
N ARG A 337 10.13 -17.18 -2.74
CA ARG A 337 9.33 -16.58 -3.82
C ARG A 337 10.18 -16.24 -5.04
N PHE A 338 11.50 -16.02 -4.92
CA PHE A 338 12.34 -15.74 -6.10
C PHE A 338 12.42 -16.92 -7.09
N LEU A 339 11.99 -18.12 -6.69
CA LEU A 339 11.76 -19.24 -7.60
C LEU A 339 10.64 -18.96 -8.62
N PHE A 340 9.78 -17.96 -8.39
CA PHE A 340 8.80 -17.52 -9.38
C PHE A 340 9.48 -16.96 -10.63
N ILE A 341 10.62 -16.26 -10.55
CA ILE A 341 11.28 -15.69 -11.73
C ILE A 341 11.60 -16.76 -12.78
N PRO A 342 12.37 -17.83 -12.48
CA PRO A 342 12.60 -18.89 -13.45
C PRO A 342 11.30 -19.60 -13.84
N ALA A 343 10.35 -19.81 -12.91
CA ALA A 343 9.08 -20.45 -13.23
C ALA A 343 8.25 -19.67 -14.28
N PHE A 344 8.13 -18.35 -14.14
CA PHE A 344 7.46 -17.47 -15.10
C PHE A 344 8.21 -17.44 -16.44
N TYR A 345 9.55 -17.39 -16.41
CA TYR A 345 10.37 -17.44 -17.62
C TYR A 345 10.12 -18.74 -18.42
N PHE A 346 10.24 -19.91 -17.77
CA PHE A 346 10.00 -21.19 -18.42
C PHE A 346 8.55 -21.33 -18.89
N THR A 347 7.58 -20.90 -18.09
CA THR A 347 6.16 -20.96 -18.46
C THR A 347 5.85 -20.09 -19.67
N SER A 348 6.46 -18.90 -19.79
CA SER A 348 6.25 -18.03 -20.97
C SER A 348 6.79 -18.61 -22.29
N LYS A 349 7.73 -19.56 -22.21
CA LYS A 349 8.35 -20.20 -23.38
C LYS A 349 7.74 -21.55 -23.73
N TYR A 350 7.37 -22.32 -22.71
CA TYR A 350 7.04 -23.73 -22.86
C TYR A 350 5.71 -24.13 -22.22
N GLY A 351 5.16 -23.27 -21.36
CA GLY A 351 3.91 -23.55 -20.63
C GLY A 351 2.68 -23.05 -21.39
N ASP A 352 1.54 -23.64 -21.06
CA ASP A 352 0.25 -23.13 -21.52
C ASP A 352 -0.27 -21.97 -20.64
N GLN A 353 -1.36 -21.35 -21.09
CA GLN A 353 -2.06 -20.29 -20.38
C GLN A 353 -2.54 -20.69 -18.97
N GLY A 354 -2.85 -21.96 -18.74
CA GLY A 354 -3.31 -22.48 -17.44
C GLY A 354 -2.20 -22.43 -16.40
N TYR A 355 -0.97 -22.85 -16.77
CA TYR A 355 0.19 -22.71 -15.90
C TYR A 355 0.51 -21.25 -15.58
N MET A 356 0.35 -20.33 -16.55
CA MET A 356 0.55 -18.90 -16.29
C MET A 356 -0.48 -18.38 -15.28
N ILE A 357 -1.76 -18.70 -15.46
CA ILE A 357 -2.83 -18.35 -14.53
C ILE A 357 -2.54 -18.90 -13.12
N MET A 358 -2.07 -20.14 -13.03
CA MET A 358 -1.71 -20.76 -11.75
C MET A 358 -0.56 -20.01 -11.07
N LEU A 359 0.54 -19.73 -11.79
CA LEU A 359 1.69 -19.01 -11.23
C LEU A 359 1.31 -17.58 -10.80
N THR A 360 0.51 -16.88 -11.60
CA THR A 360 -0.02 -15.55 -11.27
C THR A 360 -0.90 -15.58 -10.02
N SER A 361 -1.71 -16.63 -9.86
CA SER A 361 -2.53 -16.85 -8.66
C SER A 361 -1.66 -17.06 -7.42
N MET A 362 -0.64 -17.91 -7.51
CA MET A 362 0.31 -18.15 -6.41
C MET A 362 1.14 -16.90 -6.07
N LEU A 363 1.51 -16.11 -7.08
CA LEU A 363 2.20 -14.84 -6.90
C LEU A 363 1.35 -13.87 -6.05
N GLY A 364 0.07 -13.72 -6.39
CA GLY A 364 -0.90 -12.91 -5.64
C GLY A 364 -1.10 -13.43 -4.21
N LEU A 365 -1.41 -14.72 -4.06
CA LEU A 365 -1.63 -15.35 -2.75
C LEU A 365 -0.46 -15.12 -1.79
N THR A 366 0.76 -15.40 -2.25
CA THR A 366 1.97 -15.24 -1.43
C THR A 366 2.31 -13.78 -1.15
N ASN A 367 2.01 -12.87 -2.09
CA ASN A 367 2.21 -11.44 -1.90
C ASN A 367 1.37 -10.92 -0.72
N GLY A 368 0.05 -11.14 -0.79
CA GLY A 368 -0.89 -10.66 0.22
C GLY A 368 -0.64 -11.29 1.59
N TYR A 369 -0.45 -12.61 1.61
CA TYR A 369 -0.24 -13.39 2.83
C TYR A 369 1.02 -12.94 3.61
N LEU A 370 2.17 -12.85 2.95
CA LEU A 370 3.41 -12.48 3.63
C LEU A 370 3.41 -11.01 4.03
N THR A 371 2.83 -10.13 3.21
CA THR A 371 2.69 -8.69 3.53
C THR A 371 1.97 -8.50 4.86
N VAL A 372 0.78 -9.10 5.01
CA VAL A 372 0.02 -9.00 6.26
C VAL A 372 0.78 -9.61 7.44
N CYS A 373 1.47 -10.73 7.24
CA CYS A 373 2.27 -11.34 8.30
C CYS A 373 3.35 -10.36 8.81
N VAL A 374 4.04 -9.66 7.91
CA VAL A 374 5.04 -8.64 8.29
C VAL A 374 4.37 -7.45 9.00
N PHE A 375 3.39 -6.80 8.36
CA PHE A 375 2.83 -5.54 8.84
C PHE A 375 2.03 -5.66 10.14
N THR A 376 1.48 -6.84 10.44
CA THR A 376 0.79 -7.07 11.72
C THR A 376 1.73 -7.55 12.83
N ALA A 377 2.89 -8.11 12.50
CA ALA A 377 3.84 -8.63 13.48
C ALA A 377 4.94 -7.61 13.86
N ALA A 378 5.50 -6.88 12.90
CA ALA A 378 6.67 -6.03 13.13
C ALA A 378 6.44 -4.91 14.18
N PRO A 379 5.29 -4.20 14.20
CA PRO A 379 5.02 -3.20 15.24
C PRO A 379 4.77 -3.79 16.65
N GLN A 380 4.58 -5.10 16.80
CA GLN A 380 4.23 -5.68 18.11
C GLN A 380 5.41 -5.61 19.09
N GLY A 381 5.12 -5.25 20.35
CA GLY A 381 6.12 -5.19 21.42
C GLY A 381 6.88 -3.86 21.54
N TYR A 382 6.67 -2.92 20.62
CA TYR A 382 7.22 -1.57 20.67
C TYR A 382 6.32 -0.59 21.42
N LYS A 383 6.90 0.52 21.91
CA LYS A 383 6.12 1.63 22.48
C LYS A 383 5.39 2.39 21.39
N GLY A 384 4.40 3.17 21.76
CA GLY A 384 3.54 3.84 20.79
C GLY A 384 4.22 4.67 19.71
N PRO A 385 5.08 5.63 20.09
CA PRO A 385 5.85 6.42 19.13
C PRO A 385 6.76 5.56 18.23
N GLU A 386 7.27 4.44 18.73
CA GLU A 386 8.12 3.51 17.98
C GLU A 386 7.31 2.68 16.98
N GLN A 387 6.08 2.28 17.35
CA GLN A 387 5.15 1.60 16.45
C GLN A 387 4.77 2.48 15.27
N PHE A 388 4.49 3.77 15.52
CA PHE A 388 4.20 4.74 14.48
C PHE A 388 5.38 4.92 13.50
N LYS A 389 6.59 5.09 14.03
CA LYS A 389 7.84 5.17 13.24
C LYS A 389 8.05 3.92 12.41
N LEU A 390 7.93 2.75 13.03
CA LEU A 390 8.13 1.46 12.37
C LEU A 390 7.09 1.23 11.26
N GLY A 391 5.84 1.66 11.46
CA GLY A 391 4.81 1.68 10.42
C GLY A 391 5.25 2.51 9.20
N ASN A 392 5.70 3.75 9.39
CA ASN A 392 6.23 4.58 8.29
C ASN A 392 7.44 3.94 7.60
N LEU A 393 8.37 3.37 8.37
CA LEU A 393 9.55 2.68 7.83
C LEU A 393 9.16 1.45 6.99
N LEU A 394 8.17 0.66 7.42
CA LEU A 394 7.67 -0.47 6.65
C LEU A 394 7.07 -0.02 5.32
N VAL A 395 6.27 1.06 5.30
CA VAL A 395 5.75 1.62 4.04
C VAL A 395 6.89 2.16 3.16
N LEU A 396 7.93 2.76 3.76
CA LEU A 396 9.09 3.22 3.01
C LEU A 396 9.80 2.07 2.28
N PHE A 397 10.03 0.95 2.97
CA PHE A 397 10.64 -0.24 2.34
C PHE A 397 9.69 -0.90 1.33
N LEU A 398 8.38 -0.85 1.56
CA LEU A 398 7.37 -1.28 0.59
C LEU A 398 7.47 -0.47 -0.71
N LEU A 399 7.43 0.87 -0.64
CA LEU A 399 7.50 1.74 -1.82
C LEU A 399 8.86 1.64 -2.52
N ALA A 400 9.96 1.53 -1.76
CA ALA A 400 11.28 1.29 -2.33
C ALA A 400 11.36 -0.06 -3.07
N GLY A 401 10.70 -1.09 -2.53
CA GLY A 401 10.59 -2.41 -3.15
C GLY A 401 9.78 -2.35 -4.43
N ILE A 402 8.64 -1.64 -4.43
CA ILE A 402 7.84 -1.40 -5.63
C ILE A 402 8.66 -0.66 -6.70
N PHE A 403 9.34 0.43 -6.34
CA PHE A 403 10.15 1.19 -7.29
C PHE A 403 11.26 0.34 -7.93
N SER A 404 11.95 -0.45 -7.11
CA SER A 404 12.98 -1.38 -7.58
C SER A 404 12.38 -2.47 -8.48
N GLY A 405 11.26 -3.07 -8.08
CA GLY A 405 10.55 -4.09 -8.86
C GLY A 405 10.10 -3.58 -10.21
N VAL A 406 9.42 -2.43 -10.26
CA VAL A 406 9.01 -1.77 -11.51
C VAL A 406 10.21 -1.47 -12.42
N THR A 407 11.36 -1.09 -11.86
CA THR A 407 12.58 -0.89 -12.66
C THR A 407 13.09 -2.22 -13.23
N LEU A 408 13.07 -3.30 -12.44
CA LEU A 408 13.50 -4.63 -12.87
C LEU A 408 12.54 -5.29 -13.87
N ASP A 409 11.25 -4.91 -13.90
CA ASP A 409 10.28 -5.39 -14.90
C ASP A 409 10.74 -5.11 -16.35
N TRP A 410 11.50 -4.03 -16.57
CA TRP A 410 12.07 -3.72 -17.88
C TRP A 410 13.11 -4.75 -18.35
N LEU A 411 13.73 -5.50 -17.44
CA LEU A 411 14.70 -6.53 -17.81
C LEU A 411 14.07 -7.66 -18.63
N TRP A 412 12.75 -7.88 -18.52
CA TRP A 412 12.03 -8.88 -19.32
C TRP A 412 11.97 -8.54 -20.82
N LEU A 413 12.19 -7.26 -21.18
CA LEU A 413 12.24 -6.81 -22.58
C LEU A 413 13.61 -7.06 -23.23
N ILE A 414 14.65 -7.32 -22.44
CA ILE A 414 16.01 -7.50 -22.99
C ILE A 414 16.02 -8.71 -23.93
N GLY A 415 16.48 -8.50 -25.16
CA GLY A 415 16.56 -9.55 -26.18
C GLY A 415 15.24 -9.84 -26.91
N LYS A 416 14.15 -9.15 -26.56
CA LYS A 416 12.93 -9.08 -27.36
C LYS A 416 13.05 -7.82 -28.21
N GLY A 417 13.39 -7.97 -29.49
CA GLY A 417 13.53 -6.82 -30.40
C GLY A 417 12.22 -6.05 -30.48
N TRP A 418 12.22 -4.83 -29.93
CA TRP A 418 11.16 -3.84 -30.06
C TRP A 418 11.65 -2.70 -30.94
#